data_AF-A0A6A1TYB1-F1
#
_entry.id   AF-A0A6A1TYB1-F1
#
_cell.length_a   1.000
_cell.length_b   1.000
_cell.length_c   1.000
_cell.angle_alpha   90.00
_cell.angle_beta   90.00
_cell.angle_gamma   90.00
#
_symmetry.space_group_name_H-M   'P 1'
#
loop_
_entity.id
_entity.type
_entity.pdbx_description
1 polymer ?
#
loop_
_entity_poly.entity_id
_entity_poly.type
_entity_poly.pdbx_seq_one_letter_code
_entity_poly.pdbx_strand_id
1 'polypeptide(L)' 'MVKHAPVEVPPEARKPCPELTPKPTSDLSDEQVLENWASDRTARNVCETRRAAAVAAADAAGVAR' A
#
# COMPACT_ATOMS: atom_id res chain seq x y z
N MET A 1 29.79 -16.97 7.28
CA MET A 1 28.81 -17.05 6.17
C MET A 1 27.44 -16.69 6.73
N VAL A 2 26.86 -15.57 6.30
CA VAL A 2 25.49 -15.18 6.74
C VAL A 2 24.51 -16.05 5.95
N LYS A 3 23.68 -16.84 6.65
CA LYS A 3 22.58 -17.55 6.03
C LYS A 3 21.46 -16.54 5.73
N HIS A 4 21.14 -16.35 4.46
CA HIS A 4 19.96 -15.57 4.05
C HIS A 4 18.74 -16.49 4.09
N ALA A 5 17.71 -16.10 4.85
CA ALA A 5 16.42 -16.76 4.81
C ALA A 5 15.85 -16.72 3.37
N PRO A 6 15.02 -17.70 2.97
CA PRO A 6 14.28 -17.61 1.71
C PRO A 6 13.45 -16.32 1.68
N VAL A 7 13.46 -15.64 0.53
CA VAL A 7 12.71 -14.40 0.33
C VAL A 7 11.25 -14.78 0.06
N GLU A 8 10.49 -14.97 1.13
CA GLU A 8 9.06 -15.27 1.04
C GLU A 8 8.27 -14.19 1.77
N VAL A 9 7.39 -13.50 1.04
CA VAL A 9 6.50 -12.49 1.62
C VAL A 9 5.29 -13.19 2.24
N PRO A 10 4.99 -12.98 3.54
CA PRO A 10 3.82 -13.56 4.18
C PRO A 10 2.51 -13.17 3.47
N PRO A 11 1.49 -14.05 3.44
CA PRO A 11 0.22 -13.79 2.76
C PRO A 11 -0.46 -12.48 3.21
N GLU A 12 -0.34 -12.13 4.48
CA GLU A 12 -0.93 -10.89 5.03
C GLU A 12 -0.33 -9.63 4.39
N ALA A 13 0.98 -9.60 4.19
CA ALA A 13 1.69 -8.46 3.60
C ALA A 13 1.44 -8.32 2.09
N ARG A 14 0.90 -9.38 1.46
CA ARG A 14 0.51 -9.37 0.05
C ARG A 14 -0.86 -8.72 -0.18
N LYS A 15 -1.68 -8.60 0.87
CA LYS A 15 -3.01 -7.99 0.74
C LYS A 15 -2.89 -6.54 0.28
N PRO A 16 -3.59 -6.14 -0.78
CA PRO A 16 -3.66 -4.73 -1.16
C PRO A 16 -4.36 -3.96 -0.06
N CYS A 17 -3.97 -2.70 0.10
CA CYS A 17 -4.67 -1.85 1.02
C CYS A 17 -6.09 -1.53 0.52
N PRO A 18 -7.04 -1.24 1.43
CA PRO A 18 -8.40 -0.89 1.03
C PRO A 18 -8.42 0.28 0.06
N GLU A 19 -9.34 0.23 -0.90
CA GLU A 19 -9.57 1.35 -1.81
C GLU A 19 -10.01 2.59 -1.03
N LEU A 20 -9.60 3.75 -1.52
CA LEU A 20 -10.02 5.01 -0.94
C LEU A 20 -11.48 5.27 -1.28
N THR A 21 -12.25 5.72 -0.29
CA THR A 21 -13.64 6.17 -0.50
C THR A 21 -13.72 7.19 -1.64
N PRO A 22 -14.65 7.06 -2.60
CA PRO A 22 -14.76 8.00 -3.71
C PRO A 22 -15.07 9.43 -3.23
N LYS A 23 -14.73 10.42 -4.07
CA LYS A 23 -15.04 11.82 -3.77
C LYS A 23 -16.54 12.04 -3.72
N PRO A 24 -17.09 12.54 -2.59
CA PRO A 24 -18.45 13.01 -2.58
C PRO A 24 -18.63 14.11 -3.64
N THR A 25 -19.74 14.06 -4.36
CA THR A 25 -20.11 15.08 -5.34
C THR A 25 -20.81 16.27 -4.69
N SER A 26 -21.20 16.15 -3.41
CA SER A 26 -21.78 17.23 -2.61
C SER A 26 -20.70 18.18 -2.11
N ASP A 27 -21.09 19.43 -1.86
CA ASP A 27 -20.27 20.37 -1.11
C ASP A 27 -20.03 19.82 0.30
N LEU A 28 -18.76 19.68 0.67
CA LEU A 28 -18.33 19.22 1.99
C LEU A 28 -17.94 20.43 2.83
N SER A 29 -18.21 20.39 4.13
CA SER A 29 -17.64 21.36 5.06
C SER A 29 -16.13 21.18 5.18
N ASP A 30 -15.42 22.22 5.62
CA ASP A 30 -13.97 22.17 5.85
C ASP A 30 -13.57 21.03 6.80
N GLU A 31 -14.39 20.77 7.83
CA GLU A 31 -14.22 19.65 8.76
C GLU A 31 -14.34 18.29 8.06
N GLN A 32 -15.36 18.12 7.21
CA GLN A 32 -15.53 16.90 6.43
C GLN A 32 -14.39 16.68 5.43
N VAL A 33 -13.84 17.75 4.86
CA VAL A 33 -12.64 17.66 3.99
C VAL A 33 -11.42 17.27 4.82
N LEU A 34 -11.21 17.88 5.99
CA LEU A 34 -10.07 17.56 6.85
C LEU A 34 -10.09 16.09 7.29
N GLU A 35 -11.21 15.62 7.82
CA GLU A 35 -11.36 14.27 8.37
C GLU A 35 -11.36 13.18 7.29
N ASN A 36 -11.99 13.43 6.13
CA ASN A 36 -12.16 12.39 5.11
C ASN A 36 -11.13 12.48 3.95
N TRP A 37 -10.39 13.59 3.79
CA TRP A 37 -9.62 13.86 2.56
C TRP A 37 -8.18 14.35 2.75
N ALA A 38 -7.86 15.11 3.80
CA ALA A 38 -6.70 16.01 3.75
C ALA A 38 -5.31 15.41 4.04
N SER A 39 -5.19 14.19 4.58
CA SER A 39 -3.86 13.67 4.96
C SER A 39 -3.58 12.25 4.44
N ASP A 40 -4.59 11.37 4.49
CA ASP A 40 -4.31 9.95 4.34
C ASP A 40 -4.21 9.48 2.88
N ARG A 41 -4.89 10.14 1.93
CA ARG A 41 -5.03 9.59 0.56
C ARG A 41 -3.70 9.49 -0.21
N THR A 42 -2.89 10.54 -0.20
CA THR A 42 -1.60 10.54 -0.88
C THR A 42 -0.61 9.59 -0.21
N ALA A 43 -0.52 9.64 1.12
CA ALA A 43 0.34 8.73 1.89
C ALA A 43 -0.07 7.27 1.68
N ARG A 44 -1.36 6.95 1.74
CA ARG A 44 -1.94 5.63 1.44
C ARG A 44 -1.58 5.16 0.03
N ASN A 45 -1.76 5.99 -0.99
CA ASN A 45 -1.44 5.63 -2.39
C ASN A 45 0.05 5.36 -2.59
N VAL A 46 0.91 6.17 -1.99
CA VAL A 46 2.37 5.98 -2.04
C VAL A 46 2.76 4.69 -1.31
N CYS A 47 2.19 4.44 -0.13
CA CYS A 47 2.42 3.21 0.62
C CYS A 47 1.98 1.98 -0.17
N GLU A 48 0.81 2.01 -0.81
CA GLU A 48 0.32 0.89 -1.64
C GLU A 48 1.22 0.65 -2.85
N THR A 49 1.65 1.71 -3.54
CA THR A 49 2.60 1.62 -4.65
C THR A 49 3.90 0.94 -4.21
N ARG A 50 4.46 1.37 -3.06
CA ARG A 50 5.70 0.82 -2.52
C ARG A 50 5.54 -0.63 -2.08
N ARG A 51 4.41 -0.97 -1.44
CA ARG A 51 4.09 -2.35 -1.03
C ARG A 51 4.05 -3.27 -2.25
N ALA A 52 3.31 -2.88 -3.30
CA ALA A 52 3.20 -3.66 -4.53
C ALA A 52 4.57 -3.88 -5.20
N ALA A 53 5.39 -2.83 -5.30
CA ALA A 53 6.74 -2.93 -5.84
C ALA A 53 7.65 -3.85 -5.01
N ALA A 54 7.57 -3.79 -3.68
CA ALA A 54 8.35 -4.64 -2.79
C ALA A 54 7.95 -6.12 -2.90
N VAL A 55 6.65 -6.41 -2.99
CA VAL A 55 6.16 -7.78 -3.23
C VAL A 55 6.66 -8.31 -4.58
N ALA A 56 6.54 -7.53 -5.65
CA ALA A 56 7.01 -7.92 -6.97
C ALA A 56 8.52 -8.17 -7.00
N ALA A 57 9.31 -7.33 -6.32
CA ALA A 57 10.75 -7.52 -6.22
C ALA A 57 11.13 -8.77 -5.42
N ALA A 58 10.41 -9.05 -4.32
CA ALA A 58 10.60 -10.25 -3.53
C ALA A 58 10.26 -11.53 -4.32
N ASP A 59 9.16 -11.52 -5.07
CA ASP A 59 8.77 -12.62 -5.95
C ASP A 59 9.81 -12.85 -7.05
N ALA A 60 10.31 -11.79 -7.70
CA ALA A 60 11.37 -11.89 -8.70
C ALA A 60 12.69 -12.45 -8.11
N ALA A 61 13.05 -12.04 -6.89
CA ALA A 61 14.24 -12.53 -6.19
C ALA A 61 14.09 -13.99 -5.72
N GLY A 62 12.87 -14.44 -5.43
CA GLY A 62 12.56 -15.82 -5.08
C GLY A 62 12.54 -16.76 -6.29
N VAL A 63 12.16 -16.27 -7.48
CA VAL A 63 12.13 -17.04 -8.75
C VAL A 63 13.52 -17.16 -9.39
N ALA A 64 14.41 -16.20 -9.16
CA ALA A 64 15.76 -16.18 -9.73
C ALA A 64 16.80 -17.03 -8.97
N ARG A 65 16.37 -17.92 -8.06
CA ARG A 65 17.22 -18.81 -7.27
C ARG A 65 17.09 -20.28 -7.67
#